data_AF-Q712P3-F1
#
_entry.id   AF-Q712P3-F1
#
_cell.length_a   1.000
_cell.length_b   1.000
_cell.length_c   1.000
_cell.angle_alpha   90.00
_cell.angle_beta   90.00
_cell.angle_gamma   90.00
#
_symmetry.space_group_name_H-M   'P 1'
#
loop_
_entity.id
_entity.type
_entity.pdbx_description
1 polymer ?
#
loop_
_entity_poly.entity_id
_entity_poly.type
_entity_poly.pdbx_seq_one_letter_code
_entity_poly.pdbx_strand_id
1 'polypeptide(L)' 'PTLQLERVEDKTMLGTITKESELLRFLFYKQDSGVNISTLMSARFPNWYISTSEHDNRPVMMCQESAQRYQTFNIQRQS' A
#
# COMPACT_ATOMS: atom_id res chain seq x y z
N PRO A 1 -0.17 5.40 -10.95
CA PRO A 1 -1.10 5.74 -9.83
C PRO A 1 -0.34 6.57 -8.80
N THR A 2 -1.04 7.45 -8.09
CA THR A 2 -0.44 8.30 -7.05
C THR A 2 -0.86 7.80 -5.67
N LEU A 3 0.10 7.66 -4.76
CA LEU A 3 -0.20 7.39 -3.35
C LEU A 3 -0.45 8.73 -2.65
N GLN A 4 -1.59 8.86 -1.99
CA GLN A 4 -1.94 10.08 -1.26
C GLN A 4 -2.80 9.75 -0.05
N LEU A 5 -2.72 10.60 0.97
CA LEU A 5 -3.67 10.58 2.07
C LEU A 5 -4.94 11.31 1.63
N GLU A 6 -6.10 10.72 1.90
CA GLU A 6 -7.41 11.29 1.58
C GLU A 6 -8.21 11.42 2.87
N ARG A 7 -8.87 12.57 3.06
CA ARG A 7 -9.76 12.81 4.19
C ARG A 7 -11.05 12.00 3.98
N VAL A 8 -11.38 11.16 4.96
CA VAL A 8 -12.63 10.38 4.98
C VAL A 8 -13.45 10.83 6.18
N GLU A 9 -14.59 11.48 5.91
CA GLU A 9 -15.47 12.01 6.96
C GLU A 9 -16.14 10.88 7.75
N ASP A 10 -16.67 9.88 7.05
CA ASP A 10 -17.27 8.69 7.65
C ASP A 10 -16.36 7.47 7.48
N LYS A 11 -15.62 7.14 8.54
CA LYS A 11 -14.70 5.99 8.54
C LYS A 11 -15.41 4.63 8.52
N THR A 12 -16.71 4.58 8.86
CA THR A 12 -17.46 3.30 8.85
C THR A 12 -17.58 2.73 7.44
N MET A 13 -17.53 3.59 6.42
CA MET A 13 -17.50 3.21 5.01
C MET A 13 -16.28 2.35 4.65
N LEU A 14 -15.17 2.42 5.40
CA LEU A 14 -13.96 1.63 5.16
C LEU A 14 -14.06 0.21 5.75
N GLY A 15 -15.13 -0.10 6.50
CA GLY A 15 -15.31 -1.40 7.15
C GLY A 15 -15.56 -2.56 6.18
N THR A 16 -16.24 -2.29 5.06
CA THR A 16 -16.53 -3.28 4.01
C THR A 16 -16.28 -2.67 2.64
N ILE A 17 -15.28 -3.18 1.92
CA ILE A 17 -14.91 -2.72 0.58
C ILE A 17 -15.16 -3.86 -0.42
N THR A 18 -16.05 -3.63 -1.38
CA THR A 18 -16.34 -4.57 -2.47
C THR A 18 -15.45 -4.33 -3.68
N LYS A 19 -15.41 -5.29 -4.60
CA LYS A 19 -14.55 -5.25 -5.79
C LYS A 19 -14.94 -4.14 -6.79
N GLU A 20 -16.18 -3.70 -6.78
CA GLU A 20 -16.69 -2.64 -7.65
C GLU A 20 -16.68 -1.27 -6.93
N SER A 21 -16.28 -1.22 -5.66
CA SER A 21 -16.29 0.00 -4.86
C SER A 21 -15.15 0.93 -5.25
N GLU A 22 -15.46 2.22 -5.39
CA GLU A 22 -14.44 3.26 -5.52
C GLU A 22 -13.48 3.30 -4.32
N LEU A 23 -13.91 2.79 -3.15
CA LEU A 23 -13.10 2.68 -1.94
C LEU A 23 -11.94 1.68 -2.07
N LEU A 24 -11.86 0.89 -3.14
CA LEU A 24 -10.70 0.06 -3.46
C LEU A 24 -9.38 0.84 -3.48
N ARG A 25 -9.43 2.16 -3.72
CA ARG A 25 -8.24 3.03 -3.65
C ARG A 25 -7.57 3.05 -2.26
N PHE A 26 -8.29 2.67 -1.21
CA PHE A 26 -7.77 2.56 0.16
C PHE A 26 -7.29 1.15 0.52
N LEU A 27 -7.60 0.14 -0.30
CA LEU A 27 -7.31 -1.25 0.01
C LEU A 27 -5.97 -1.70 -0.59
N PHE A 28 -5.13 -2.28 0.27
CA PHE A 28 -3.86 -2.89 -0.12
C PHE A 28 -3.80 -4.32 0.37
N TYR A 29 -3.42 -5.24 -0.53
CA TYR A 29 -3.16 -6.64 -0.19
C TYR A 29 -1.77 -6.76 0.39
N LYS A 30 -1.69 -7.25 1.63
CA LYS A 30 -0.42 -7.58 2.28
C LYS A 30 -0.01 -8.99 1.91
N GLN A 31 1.16 -9.15 1.31
CA GLN A 31 1.76 -10.46 1.03
C GLN A 31 3.03 -10.63 1.85
N ASP A 32 3.06 -11.63 2.73
CA ASP A 32 4.25 -11.96 3.53
C ASP A 32 5.17 -12.89 2.73
N SER A 33 6.47 -12.63 2.81
CA SER A 33 7.50 -13.52 2.28
C SER A 33 8.65 -13.66 3.28
N GLY A 34 9.21 -14.87 3.41
CA GLY A 34 10.33 -15.14 4.30
C GLY A 34 10.11 -14.74 5.76
N VAL A 35 11.18 -14.30 6.44
CA VAL A 35 11.16 -13.93 7.87
C VAL A 35 10.83 -12.44 8.01
N ASN A 36 9.55 -12.13 8.23
CA ASN A 36 9.00 -10.82 8.63
C ASN A 36 9.01 -9.67 7.62
N ILE A 37 9.17 -9.93 6.32
CA ILE A 37 9.00 -8.90 5.29
C ILE A 37 7.66 -9.07 4.57
N SER A 38 7.00 -7.95 4.30
CA SER A 38 5.72 -7.89 3.60
C SER A 38 5.77 -6.89 2.45
N THR A 39 5.05 -7.17 1.37
CA THR A 39 4.71 -6.16 0.36
C THR A 39 3.27 -5.70 0.55
N LEU A 40 2.94 -4.52 0.00
CA LEU A 40 1.59 -3.92 0.06
C LEU A 40 1.15 -3.53 -1.36
N MET A 41 0.43 -4.43 -2.03
CA MET A 41 -0.05 -4.23 -3.41
C MET A 41 -1.40 -3.53 -3.44
N SER A 42 -1.60 -2.55 -4.31
CA SER A 42 -2.91 -1.90 -4.49
C SER A 42 -3.96 -2.89 -5.02
N ALA A 43 -5.13 -2.91 -4.38
CA ALA A 43 -6.26 -3.67 -4.89
C ALA A 43 -6.88 -3.03 -6.15
N ARG A 44 -6.86 -1.68 -6.24
CA ARG A 44 -7.36 -0.93 -7.41
C ARG A 44 -6.44 -1.02 -8.62
N PHE A 45 -5.13 -1.07 -8.40
CA PHE A 45 -4.12 -1.13 -9.46
C PHE A 45 -3.21 -2.34 -9.24
N PRO A 46 -3.58 -3.53 -9.76
CA PRO A 46 -2.75 -4.73 -9.64
C PRO A 46 -1.31 -4.50 -10.13
N ASN A 47 -0.34 -5.16 -9.48
CA ASN A 47 1.09 -5.03 -9.74
C ASN A 47 1.71 -3.65 -9.40
N TRP A 48 0.97 -2.80 -8.68
CA TRP A 48 1.51 -1.57 -8.09
C TRP A 48 1.62 -1.71 -6.57
N TYR A 49 2.78 -1.40 -6.03
CA TYR A 49 3.13 -1.58 -4.62
C TYR A 49 3.44 -0.25 -3.95
N ILE A 50 3.12 -0.12 -2.67
CA ILE A 50 3.67 0.96 -1.83
C ILE A 50 5.20 0.78 -1.79
N SER A 51 5.93 1.88 -1.90
CA SER A 51 7.38 1.85 -2.06
C SER A 51 8.08 3.06 -1.45
N THR A 52 9.33 2.87 -1.04
CA THR A 52 10.22 3.94 -0.58
C THR A 52 11.39 4.12 -1.56
N SER A 53 12.02 5.28 -1.49
CA SER A 53 13.25 5.54 -2.27
C SER A 53 14.44 4.85 -1.60
N GLU A 54 15.49 4.60 -2.37
CA GLU A 54 16.81 4.23 -1.83
C GLU A 54 17.54 5.38 -1.12
N HIS A 55 16.95 6.57 -1.09
CA HIS A 55 17.51 7.77 -0.49
C HIS A 55 16.62 8.26 0.65
N ASP A 56 17.26 8.78 1.70
CA ASP A 56 16.60 9.35 2.86
C ASP A 56 15.72 10.56 2.50
N ASN A 57 14.70 10.81 3.34
CA ASN A 57 13.82 11.98 3.27
C ASN A 57 13.11 12.14 1.92
N ARG A 58 12.79 11.02 1.26
CA ARG A 58 11.99 10.99 0.03
C ARG A 58 10.56 10.52 0.32
N PRO A 59 9.59 10.99 -0.48
CA PRO A 59 8.20 10.59 -0.29
C PRO A 59 8.00 9.09 -0.53
N VAL A 60 7.05 8.53 0.21
CA VAL A 60 6.46 7.21 -0.08
C VAL A 60 5.61 7.33 -1.33
N MET A 61 5.74 6.38 -2.26
CA MET A 61 5.07 6.42 -3.56
C MET A 61 4.61 5.02 -3.97
N MET A 62 3.83 4.90 -5.05
CA MET A 62 3.56 3.62 -5.70
C MET A 62 4.61 3.32 -6.78
N CYS A 63 5.00 2.06 -6.94
CA CYS A 63 5.80 1.61 -8.09
C CYS A 63 5.40 0.22 -8.56
N GLN A 64 5.86 -0.15 -9.76
CA GLN A 64 5.81 -1.53 -10.23
C GLN A 64 7.07 -2.29 -9.79
N GLU A 65 7.04 -3.62 -9.88
CA GLU A 65 8.10 -4.51 -9.40
C GLU A 65 9.49 -4.19 -9.97
N SER A 66 9.56 -3.78 -11.24
CA SER A 66 10.81 -3.46 -11.94
C SER A 66 11.44 -2.12 -11.57
N ALA A 67 10.79 -1.31 -10.73
CA ALA A 67 11.32 0.00 -10.34
C ALA A 67 12.47 -0.14 -9.32
N GLN A 68 13.46 0.75 -9.42
CA GLN A 68 14.59 0.85 -8.47
C GLN A 68 14.12 1.51 -7.15
N ARG A 69 13.33 0.78 -6.37
CA ARG A 69 12.69 1.21 -5.12
C ARG A 69 12.47 0.03 -4.19
N TYR A 70 12.50 0.27 -2.88
CA TYR A 70 12.17 -0.76 -1.90
C TYR A 70 10.65 -0.93 -1.81
N GLN A 71 10.19 -2.17 -1.88
CA GLN A 71 8.77 -2.57 -1.86
C GLN A 71 8.44 -3.49 -0.68
N THR A 72 9.47 -3.92 0.07
CA THR A 72 9.36 -4.80 1.21
C THR A 72 9.47 -4.00 2.51
N PHE A 73 8.60 -4.32 3.46
CA PHE A 73 8.48 -3.63 4.74
C PHE A 73 8.48 -4.62 5.88
N ASN A 74 9.10 -4.25 7.00
CA ASN A 74 8.88 -4.93 8.27
C ASN A 74 7.66 -4.29 8.94
N ILE A 75 6.57 -5.05 9.10
CA ILE A 75 5.32 -4.55 9.71
C ILE A 75 5.17 -5.17 11.08
N GLN A 76 5.23 -4.35 12.12
CA GLN A 76 5.07 -4.77 13.51
C GLN A 76 3.73 -4.28 14.05
N ARG A 77 3.03 -5.14 14.78
CA ARG A 77 1.85 -4.71 15.55
C ARG A 77 2.32 -3.95 16.77
N GLN A 78 1.81 -2.73 16.94
CA GLN A 78 1.96 -1.99 18.19
C GLN A 78 0.84 -2.41 19.13
N SER A 79 1.22 -2.84 20.35
CA SER A 79 0.31 -3.20 21.45
C SER A 79 -0.27 -1.97 22.13
#